data_AF-A0A7R9FD58-F1
#
_entry.id   AF-A0A7R9FD58-F1
#
_cell.length_a   1.000
_cell.length_b   1.000
_cell.length_c   1.000
_cell.angle_alpha   90.00
_cell.angle_beta   90.00
_cell.angle_gamma   90.00
#
_symmetry.space_group_name_H-M   'P 1'
#
loop_
_entity.id
_entity.type
_entity.pdbx_description
1 polymer ?
#
loop_
_entity_poly.entity_id
_entity_poly.type
_entity_poly.pdbx_seq_one_letter_code
_entity_poly.pdbx_strand_id
1 'polypeptide(L)'
;MKMDIKREEGDMNHRHEGGKSMNNDIKNEIKTEPMDECSTSDSHMVKDEPCIKEEPMTPMSGSSMGDGSLDVKHPMPEPIQGGSGPGGQDKKKKCLFKPDELRQALMPTLEKLYRQDPESLPFRQPVDPHALGIPDYFDIVKRPMDLSAVKRKLDTGQYSDPWEYVDDVWLMFDNAWLYNRKTSRVYRYCTKLSEVFEQEIDPVMQALGYCCGRKYTFNPQVLCCYGKQLCTIPRDANYYSYQNRYTFCQKCFNDIPGDTITLGDDPTQPQTAIKKDQFKEMKNDHLELEPFVECADCGRKLHQICVLHLEPIWPQGFTCDNCLKKKGQKRKDNKFNGKRLPATKLGTYIETRVNNFLKKKEAGAGEVFIRVVSSSEKSVEVKPGMRNR
;
A
#
# COMPACT_ATOMS: atom_id res chain seq x y z
N MET A 1 25.45 -21.14 51.19
CA MET A 1 25.56 -22.02 52.37
C MET A 1 25.97 -23.39 51.87
N LYS A 2 27.15 -23.86 52.26
CA LYS A 2 27.75 -25.13 51.79
C LYS A 2 27.17 -26.29 52.60
N MET A 3 26.78 -27.36 51.92
CA MET A 3 26.63 -28.69 52.50
C MET A 3 27.21 -29.70 51.52
N ASP A 4 28.36 -30.27 51.91
CA ASP A 4 28.75 -31.62 51.56
C ASP A 4 28.07 -32.58 52.54
N ILE A 5 27.77 -33.82 52.13
CA ILE A 5 28.18 -35.05 52.83
C ILE A 5 27.95 -36.28 51.93
N LYS A 6 28.96 -37.13 51.98
CA LYS A 6 29.28 -38.37 51.24
C LYS A 6 28.48 -39.61 51.66
N ARG A 7 28.65 -40.67 50.84
CA ARG A 7 28.88 -42.12 51.13
C ARG A 7 27.80 -43.03 50.56
N GLU A 8 28.05 -44.27 50.14
CA GLU A 8 29.21 -45.09 49.72
C GLU A 8 28.54 -46.37 49.14
N GLU A 9 29.18 -47.02 48.17
CA GLU A 9 28.66 -48.21 47.49
C GLU A 9 28.86 -49.51 48.30
N GLY A 10 28.00 -50.51 48.05
CA GLY A 10 28.12 -51.88 48.53
C GLY A 10 27.38 -52.86 47.61
N ASP A 11 28.14 -53.84 47.12
CA ASP A 11 27.89 -54.79 46.03
C ASP A 11 27.16 -56.07 46.50
N MET A 12 26.38 -56.74 45.62
CA MET A 12 26.31 -58.22 45.45
C MET A 12 25.12 -58.70 44.58
N ASN A 13 25.48 -59.61 43.65
CA ASN A 13 24.68 -60.29 42.62
C ASN A 13 23.59 -61.27 43.13
N HIS A 14 22.51 -61.45 42.34
CA HIS A 14 21.91 -62.76 42.08
C HIS A 14 21.17 -62.85 40.73
N ARG A 15 21.32 -64.02 40.08
CA ARG A 15 20.82 -64.40 38.74
C ARG A 15 19.37 -64.94 38.75
N HIS A 16 18.76 -64.81 37.56
CA HIS A 16 17.86 -65.71 36.81
C HIS A 16 16.31 -65.62 36.90
N GLU A 17 15.78 -65.52 35.67
CA GLU A 17 14.53 -66.07 35.07
C GLU A 17 13.17 -65.36 35.23
N GLY A 18 12.71 -64.78 34.11
CA GLY A 18 11.55 -65.33 33.37
C GLY A 18 10.17 -64.70 33.63
N GLY A 19 9.65 -63.94 32.66
CA GLY A 19 8.20 -63.68 32.55
C GLY A 19 7.81 -62.40 31.81
N LYS A 20 7.36 -62.54 30.57
CA LYS A 20 6.94 -61.50 29.61
C LYS A 20 5.73 -60.68 30.09
N SER A 21 5.66 -59.37 29.80
CA SER A 21 4.91 -58.82 28.65
C SER A 21 4.92 -57.29 28.61
N MET A 22 4.75 -56.77 27.40
CA MET A 22 5.07 -55.44 26.89
C MET A 22 4.12 -54.30 27.31
N ASN A 23 4.65 -53.09 27.44
CA ASN A 23 4.03 -51.84 26.96
C ASN A 23 5.10 -50.75 26.82
N ASN A 24 5.28 -50.22 25.60
CA ASN A 24 6.23 -49.16 25.27
C ASN A 24 5.52 -47.79 25.30
N ASP A 25 5.94 -46.94 26.23
CA ASP A 25 5.70 -45.50 26.22
C ASP A 25 6.89 -44.79 25.55
N ILE A 26 6.66 -44.07 24.46
CA ILE A 26 7.65 -43.16 23.85
C ILE A 26 7.29 -41.73 24.20
N LYS A 27 8.15 -41.10 25.01
CA LYS A 27 8.24 -39.66 25.25
C LYS A 27 8.90 -38.98 24.04
N ASN A 28 8.32 -37.89 23.55
CA ASN A 28 8.97 -36.98 22.60
C ASN A 28 9.56 -35.78 23.34
N GLU A 29 10.87 -35.60 23.21
CA GLU A 29 11.63 -34.42 23.63
C GLU A 29 11.65 -33.35 22.52
N ILE A 30 11.59 -32.09 22.93
CA ILE A 30 11.61 -30.90 22.08
C ILE A 30 13.06 -30.44 21.93
N LYS A 31 13.54 -30.28 20.69
CA LYS A 31 14.87 -29.76 20.37
C LYS A 31 14.75 -28.33 19.84
N THR A 32 15.37 -27.38 20.55
CA THR A 32 15.62 -25.99 20.15
C THR A 32 16.95 -25.88 19.41
N GLU A 33 17.03 -25.03 18.39
CA GLU A 33 18.29 -24.59 17.75
C GLU A 33 18.41 -23.04 17.77
N PRO A 34 19.64 -22.49 17.80
CA PRO A 34 19.91 -21.13 18.24
C PRO A 34 20.11 -20.11 17.10
N MET A 35 20.06 -18.82 17.48
CA MET A 35 20.35 -17.63 16.68
C MET A 35 21.85 -17.31 16.71
N ASP A 36 22.42 -16.89 15.57
CA ASP A 36 23.78 -16.33 15.48
C ASP A 36 23.74 -14.81 15.22
N GLU A 37 24.46 -14.06 16.05
CA GLU A 37 25.00 -12.72 15.80
C GLU A 37 26.51 -12.78 16.00
N CYS A 38 27.33 -12.15 15.12
CA CYS A 38 28.56 -11.43 15.53
C CYS A 38 29.23 -10.63 14.37
N SER A 39 29.26 -9.31 14.55
CA SER A 39 30.36 -8.31 14.47
C SER A 39 31.65 -8.46 13.61
N THR A 40 31.89 -7.42 12.79
CA THR A 40 33.10 -6.53 12.60
C THR A 40 34.52 -7.01 12.21
N SER A 41 35.21 -6.09 11.49
CA SER A 41 36.65 -5.94 11.10
C SER A 41 36.99 -6.45 9.67
N ASP A 42 37.85 -5.86 8.82
CA ASP A 42 38.62 -4.61 8.77
C ASP A 42 39.03 -4.33 7.28
N SER A 43 39.35 -3.06 6.98
CA SER A 43 40.22 -2.49 5.91
C SER A 43 40.55 -3.24 4.60
N HIS A 44 40.38 -2.57 3.44
CA HIS A 44 41.48 -2.25 2.49
C HIS A 44 41.02 -1.37 1.31
N MET A 45 41.81 -0.33 1.00
CA MET A 45 41.67 0.60 -0.13
C MET A 45 42.06 -0.06 -1.47
N VAL A 46 41.31 0.16 -2.54
CA VAL A 46 41.83 0.24 -3.93
C VAL A 46 41.01 1.25 -4.72
N LYS A 47 41.72 2.22 -5.31
CA LYS A 47 41.24 3.17 -6.32
C LYS A 47 41.01 2.44 -7.63
N ASP A 48 39.97 2.80 -8.38
CA ASP A 48 40.09 2.93 -9.84
C ASP A 48 38.90 3.72 -10.42
N GLU A 49 39.25 4.77 -11.16
CA GLU A 49 38.36 5.41 -12.14
C GLU A 49 38.11 4.43 -13.29
N PRO A 50 36.99 4.61 -14.02
CA PRO A 50 37.19 4.73 -15.45
C PRO A 50 36.43 5.90 -16.06
N CYS A 51 37.21 6.77 -16.69
CA CYS A 51 36.83 7.65 -17.78
C CYS A 51 36.14 6.84 -18.89
N ILE A 52 34.86 7.12 -19.17
CA ILE A 52 34.18 6.59 -20.35
C ILE A 52 34.25 7.66 -21.45
N LYS A 53 34.88 7.25 -22.54
CA LYS A 53 35.07 7.97 -23.79
C LYS A 53 33.72 8.20 -24.48
N GLU A 54 33.49 9.43 -24.93
CA GLU A 54 32.59 9.74 -26.03
C GLU A 54 33.19 9.22 -27.35
N GLU A 55 32.33 8.80 -28.28
CA GLU A 55 32.47 8.84 -29.75
C GLU A 55 31.18 8.25 -30.39
N PRO A 56 30.84 8.49 -31.67
CA PRO A 56 30.21 9.73 -32.13
C PRO A 56 28.91 9.48 -32.93
N MET A 57 28.17 10.55 -33.20
CA MET A 57 27.09 10.60 -34.18
C MET A 57 27.66 10.57 -35.61
N THR A 58 26.98 9.88 -36.54
CA THR A 58 26.99 10.25 -37.96
C THR A 58 25.63 10.04 -38.63
N PRO A 59 25.31 10.84 -39.66
CA PRO A 59 23.96 11.14 -40.11
C PRO A 59 23.58 10.34 -41.37
N MET A 60 22.30 10.35 -41.76
CA MET A 60 21.92 10.37 -43.17
C MET A 60 20.49 10.89 -43.33
N SER A 61 20.40 11.98 -44.07
CA SER A 61 19.21 12.64 -44.58
C SER A 61 18.61 11.87 -45.75
N GLY A 62 17.31 12.01 -45.97
CA GLY A 62 16.61 11.51 -47.16
C GLY A 62 15.16 12.00 -47.20
N SER A 63 14.99 13.26 -47.59
CA SER A 63 13.72 13.96 -47.79
C SER A 63 12.87 13.34 -48.91
N SER A 64 11.54 13.30 -48.76
CA SER A 64 10.57 13.77 -49.77
C SER A 64 9.14 13.79 -49.21
N MET A 65 8.43 14.83 -49.63
CA MET A 65 7.15 15.37 -49.19
C MET A 65 5.93 14.54 -49.61
N GLY A 66 4.78 14.75 -48.94
CA GLY A 66 3.46 14.50 -49.53
C GLY A 66 2.33 14.21 -48.55
N ASP A 67 1.76 15.28 -47.98
CA ASP A 67 0.34 15.58 -47.69
C ASP A 67 -0.67 14.46 -47.29
N GLY A 68 -1.48 14.75 -46.27
CA GLY A 68 -2.61 13.90 -45.88
C GLY A 68 -3.04 14.02 -44.42
N SER A 69 -3.53 15.20 -44.04
CA SER A 69 -4.29 15.43 -42.80
C SER A 69 -5.51 14.50 -42.69
N LEU A 70 -5.56 13.66 -41.66
CA LEU A 70 -6.81 13.14 -41.10
C LEU A 70 -6.71 13.04 -39.57
N ASP A 71 -7.36 13.99 -38.90
CA ASP A 71 -7.73 13.99 -37.50
C ASP A 71 -8.43 12.68 -37.09
N VAL A 72 -7.78 11.90 -36.23
CA VAL A 72 -8.42 10.79 -35.51
C VAL A 72 -8.35 11.12 -34.01
N LYS A 73 -9.33 11.91 -33.57
CA LYS A 73 -9.69 12.05 -32.15
C LYS A 73 -10.13 10.68 -31.63
N HIS A 74 -9.38 10.09 -30.70
CA HIS A 74 -9.91 9.00 -29.86
C HIS A 74 -9.76 9.32 -28.37
N PRO A 75 -10.81 9.01 -27.58
CA PRO A 75 -10.90 9.40 -26.18
C PRO A 75 -10.07 8.45 -25.31
N MET A 76 -9.28 9.04 -24.42
CA MET A 76 -8.69 8.33 -23.28
C MET A 76 -9.81 7.93 -22.30
N PRO A 77 -9.76 6.74 -21.67
CA PRO A 77 -10.71 6.41 -20.61
C PRO A 77 -10.53 7.43 -19.48
N GLU A 78 -11.63 8.07 -19.08
CA GLU A 78 -11.66 8.91 -17.90
C GLU A 78 -11.20 8.11 -16.68
N PRO A 79 -10.45 8.72 -15.75
CA PRO A 79 -10.33 8.17 -14.41
C PRO A 79 -11.75 8.05 -13.86
N ILE A 80 -12.07 6.95 -13.18
CA ILE A 80 -13.34 6.74 -12.49
C ILE A 80 -13.57 7.94 -11.56
N GLN A 81 -14.35 8.91 -12.04
CA GLN A 81 -14.94 9.94 -11.24
C GLN A 81 -15.98 9.24 -10.37
N GLY A 82 -15.83 9.39 -9.04
CA GLY A 82 -16.84 8.93 -8.10
C GLY A 82 -18.22 9.38 -8.57
N GLY A 83 -19.11 8.42 -8.75
CA GLY A 83 -20.45 8.63 -9.27
C GLY A 83 -21.18 9.70 -8.48
N SER A 84 -21.30 10.88 -9.08
CA SER A 84 -22.25 11.89 -8.66
C SER A 84 -23.59 11.47 -9.28
N GLY A 85 -24.41 10.76 -8.50
CA GLY A 85 -25.78 10.45 -8.92
C GLY A 85 -26.58 11.73 -9.22
N PRO A 86 -27.58 11.66 -10.12
CA PRO A 86 -28.38 12.83 -10.48
C PRO A 86 -29.32 13.16 -9.32
N GLY A 87 -28.95 14.17 -8.54
CA GLY A 87 -29.69 14.61 -7.35
C GLY A 87 -28.97 15.74 -6.63
N GLY A 88 -28.57 16.78 -7.36
CA GLY A 88 -27.92 17.97 -6.81
C GLY A 88 -28.92 18.85 -6.05
N GLN A 89 -29.28 18.45 -4.83
CA GLN A 89 -29.72 19.41 -3.82
C GLN A 89 -28.46 20.01 -3.19
N ASP A 90 -28.35 21.34 -3.20
CA ASP A 90 -27.29 22.11 -2.55
C ASP A 90 -27.12 21.68 -1.08
N LYS A 91 -26.21 20.73 -0.85
CA LYS A 91 -25.73 20.42 0.51
C LYS A 91 -24.88 21.61 0.95
N LYS A 92 -25.49 22.58 1.63
CA LYS A 92 -24.76 23.65 2.33
C LYS A 92 -23.60 23.02 3.12
N LYS A 93 -22.36 23.39 2.78
CA LYS A 93 -21.15 22.92 3.47
C LYS A 93 -21.31 23.17 4.98
N LYS A 94 -21.35 22.09 5.78
CA LYS A 94 -21.71 22.15 7.21
C LYS A 94 -20.55 22.63 8.09
N CYS A 95 -19.31 22.28 7.74
CA CYS A 95 -18.11 22.85 8.34
C CYS A 95 -17.57 23.91 7.38
N LEU A 96 -17.59 25.16 7.83
CA LEU A 96 -16.99 26.28 7.14
C LEU A 96 -15.78 26.70 7.96
N PHE A 97 -14.59 26.45 7.43
CA PHE A 97 -13.40 27.05 8.00
C PHE A 97 -13.31 28.49 7.55
N LYS A 98 -12.94 29.39 8.46
CA LYS A 98 -12.60 30.76 8.05
C LYS A 98 -11.26 30.71 7.30
N PRO A 99 -11.09 31.49 6.22
CA PRO A 99 -9.80 31.58 5.53
C PRO A 99 -8.60 31.78 6.46
N ASP A 100 -8.73 32.67 7.44
CA ASP A 100 -7.67 32.94 8.41
C ASP A 100 -7.34 31.74 9.31
N GLU A 101 -8.34 30.92 9.65
CA GLU A 101 -8.17 29.71 10.47
C GLU A 101 -7.33 28.67 9.71
N LEU A 102 -7.67 28.42 8.43
CA LEU A 102 -6.89 27.52 7.58
C LEU A 102 -5.48 28.06 7.35
N ARG A 103 -5.36 29.35 7.07
CA ARG A 103 -4.07 30.00 6.87
C ARG A 103 -3.18 29.83 8.10
N GLN A 104 -3.69 30.16 9.30
CA GLN A 104 -2.91 30.06 10.54
C GLN A 104 -2.47 28.62 10.83
N ALA A 105 -3.34 27.64 10.54
CA ALA A 105 -3.03 26.23 10.78
C ALA A 105 -2.05 25.64 9.76
N LEU A 106 -2.21 25.96 8.46
CA LEU A 106 -1.49 25.30 7.35
C LEU A 106 -0.24 26.06 6.88
N MET A 107 -0.11 27.36 7.16
CA MET A 107 1.10 28.11 6.75
C MET A 107 2.39 27.52 7.33
N PRO A 108 2.44 27.08 8.60
CA PRO A 108 3.66 26.47 9.16
C PRO A 108 4.14 25.24 8.41
N THR A 109 3.23 24.39 7.90
CA THR A 109 3.59 23.20 7.12
C THR A 109 4.20 23.60 5.78
N LEU A 110 3.66 24.64 5.13
CA LEU A 110 4.21 25.19 3.88
C LEU A 110 5.60 25.83 4.09
N GLU A 111 5.78 26.60 5.17
CA GLU A 111 7.07 27.21 5.53
C GLU A 111 8.15 26.16 5.82
N LYS A 112 7.78 25.01 6.39
CA LYS A 112 8.70 23.88 6.58
C LYS A 112 9.22 23.32 5.26
N LEU A 113 8.40 23.30 4.22
CA LEU A 113 8.85 22.94 2.87
C LEU A 113 9.79 23.99 2.28
N TYR A 114 9.43 25.28 2.37
CA TYR A 114 10.30 26.38 1.90
C TYR A 114 11.70 26.38 2.54
N ARG A 115 11.79 25.97 3.81
CA ARG A 115 13.05 25.90 4.56
C ARG A 115 13.98 24.76 4.14
N GLN A 116 13.52 23.80 3.33
CA GLN A 116 14.40 22.75 2.82
C GLN A 116 15.27 23.32 1.69
N ASP A 117 16.58 23.32 1.87
CA ASP A 117 17.55 23.89 0.94
C ASP A 117 18.68 22.87 0.72
N PRO A 118 18.94 22.40 -0.51
CA PRO A 118 18.46 22.91 -1.81
C PRO A 118 17.10 22.37 -2.30
N GLU A 119 16.45 21.48 -1.56
CA GLU A 119 15.38 20.64 -2.09
C GLU A 119 14.15 21.43 -2.55
N SER A 120 13.81 22.53 -1.87
CA SER A 120 12.63 23.32 -2.23
C SER A 120 12.83 24.20 -3.47
N LEU A 121 14.07 24.50 -3.88
CA LEU A 121 14.35 25.52 -4.91
C LEU A 121 13.56 25.32 -6.21
N PRO A 122 13.49 24.11 -6.81
CA PRO A 122 12.74 23.89 -8.06
C PRO A 122 11.22 24.05 -7.92
N PHE A 123 10.70 24.07 -6.69
CA PHE A 123 9.27 24.08 -6.39
C PHE A 123 8.78 25.44 -5.89
N ARG A 124 9.68 26.42 -5.68
CA ARG A 124 9.33 27.72 -5.09
C ARG A 124 8.54 28.63 -6.03
N GLN A 125 8.63 28.41 -7.34
CA GLN A 125 8.03 29.23 -8.39
C GLN A 125 7.34 28.33 -9.43
N PRO A 126 6.38 28.88 -10.21
CA PRO A 126 5.77 28.14 -11.31
C PRO A 126 6.83 27.69 -12.31
N VAL A 127 6.66 26.48 -12.85
CA VAL A 127 7.54 25.95 -13.90
C VAL A 127 7.38 26.79 -15.16
N ASP A 128 8.50 27.32 -15.66
CA ASP A 128 8.59 27.99 -16.96
C ASP A 128 9.28 27.03 -17.95
N PRO A 129 8.52 26.37 -18.84
CA PRO A 129 9.09 25.38 -19.74
C PRO A 129 10.10 25.95 -20.74
N HIS A 130 9.93 27.21 -21.15
CA HIS A 130 10.83 27.85 -22.11
C HIS A 130 12.16 28.22 -21.45
N ALA A 131 12.11 28.84 -20.26
CA ALA A 131 13.32 29.22 -19.54
C ALA A 131 14.14 28.00 -19.08
N LEU A 132 13.48 26.88 -18.80
CA LEU A 132 14.11 25.64 -18.34
C LEU A 132 14.49 24.67 -19.48
N GLY A 133 14.15 24.99 -20.74
CA GLY A 133 14.48 24.16 -21.89
C GLY A 133 13.73 22.82 -21.95
N ILE A 134 12.49 22.78 -21.44
CA ILE A 134 11.65 21.58 -21.32
C ILE A 134 10.29 21.79 -22.03
N PRO A 135 10.27 21.97 -23.37
CA PRO A 135 9.07 22.41 -24.10
C PRO A 135 7.89 21.43 -24.01
N ASP A 136 8.13 20.15 -23.71
CA ASP A 136 7.14 19.08 -23.59
C ASP A 136 6.43 19.05 -22.22
N TYR A 137 6.77 19.95 -21.29
CA TYR A 137 6.26 19.91 -19.92
C TYR A 137 4.73 19.92 -19.84
N PHE A 138 4.04 20.81 -20.57
CA PHE A 138 2.58 20.88 -20.55
C PHE A 138 1.89 19.79 -21.41
N ASP A 139 2.65 19.06 -22.22
CA ASP A 139 2.17 17.86 -22.90
C ASP A 139 2.01 16.69 -21.91
N ILE A 140 2.82 16.68 -20.85
CA ILE A 140 2.80 15.65 -19.80
C ILE A 140 1.99 16.13 -18.58
N VAL A 141 2.32 17.30 -18.03
CA VAL A 141 1.71 17.87 -16.83
C VAL A 141 0.52 18.76 -17.20
N LYS A 142 -0.69 18.26 -16.93
CA LYS A 142 -1.94 18.94 -17.30
C LYS A 142 -2.43 19.99 -16.31
N ARG A 143 -2.04 19.87 -15.03
CA ARG A 143 -2.42 20.79 -13.96
C ARG A 143 -1.19 21.16 -13.15
N PRO A 144 -0.40 22.17 -13.59
CA PRO A 144 0.80 22.59 -12.87
C PRO A 144 0.45 23.15 -11.49
N MET A 145 1.35 22.93 -10.53
CA MET A 145 1.24 23.44 -9.15
C MET A 145 2.62 23.65 -8.57
N ASP A 146 2.77 24.66 -7.71
CA ASP A 146 4.03 25.06 -7.08
C ASP A 146 3.79 25.72 -5.71
N LEU A 147 4.84 25.87 -4.90
CA LEU A 147 4.73 26.41 -3.54
C LEU A 147 4.20 27.85 -3.51
N SER A 148 4.53 28.69 -4.51
CA SER A 148 4.03 30.07 -4.55
C SER A 148 2.54 30.12 -4.86
N ALA A 149 2.06 29.23 -5.75
CA ALA A 149 0.64 29.09 -6.05
C ALA A 149 -0.13 28.60 -4.82
N VAL A 150 0.35 27.56 -4.14
CA VAL A 150 -0.24 27.06 -2.88
C VAL A 150 -0.27 28.16 -1.82
N LYS A 151 0.84 28.89 -1.64
CA LYS A 151 0.92 30.01 -0.69
C LYS A 151 -0.11 31.10 -1.03
N ARG A 152 -0.20 31.51 -2.29
CA ARG A 152 -1.16 32.52 -2.76
C ARG A 152 -2.59 32.06 -2.53
N LYS A 153 -2.94 30.80 -2.84
CA LYS A 153 -4.28 30.25 -2.60
C LYS A 153 -4.64 30.26 -1.12
N LEU A 154 -3.68 29.96 -0.24
CA LEU A 154 -3.86 30.02 1.21
C LEU A 154 -4.03 31.46 1.71
N ASP A 155 -3.17 32.39 1.26
CA ASP A 155 -3.22 33.81 1.65
C ASP A 155 -4.49 34.52 1.16
N THR A 156 -5.02 34.12 0.01
CA THR A 156 -6.25 34.69 -0.59
C THR A 156 -7.52 33.94 -0.21
N GLY A 157 -7.44 32.92 0.66
CA GLY A 157 -8.60 32.22 1.17
C GLY A 157 -9.34 31.36 0.14
N GLN A 158 -8.64 30.85 -0.88
CA GLN A 158 -9.23 30.01 -1.93
C GLN A 158 -9.50 28.56 -1.49
N TYR A 159 -8.97 28.15 -0.34
CA TYR A 159 -9.26 26.84 0.25
C TYR A 159 -10.44 26.94 1.21
N SER A 160 -11.39 26.03 1.04
CA SER A 160 -12.57 25.90 1.90
C SER A 160 -12.51 24.68 2.83
N ASP A 161 -11.68 23.71 2.48
CA ASP A 161 -11.39 22.51 3.26
C ASP A 161 -9.86 22.25 3.23
N PRO A 162 -9.22 21.89 4.34
CA PRO A 162 -7.77 21.67 4.38
C PRO A 162 -7.30 20.51 3.50
N TRP A 163 -8.16 19.54 3.14
CA TRP A 163 -7.81 18.54 2.14
C TRP A 163 -7.56 19.15 0.76
N GLU A 164 -8.19 20.27 0.40
CA GLU A 164 -7.91 20.96 -0.87
C GLU A 164 -6.47 21.51 -0.91
N TYR A 165 -5.93 21.94 0.24
CA TYR A 165 -4.52 22.32 0.38
C TYR A 165 -3.61 21.09 0.28
N VAL A 166 -3.96 20.00 0.98
CA VAL A 166 -3.20 18.74 0.94
C VAL A 166 -3.15 18.20 -0.49
N ASP A 167 -4.26 18.23 -1.22
CA ASP A 167 -4.39 17.79 -2.60
C ASP A 167 -3.48 18.59 -3.54
N ASP A 168 -3.38 19.91 -3.38
CA ASP A 168 -2.48 20.74 -4.20
C ASP A 168 -1.00 20.48 -3.90
N VAL A 169 -0.64 20.28 -2.62
CA VAL A 169 0.74 19.93 -2.24
C VAL A 169 1.13 18.57 -2.84
N TRP A 170 0.23 17.58 -2.77
CA TRP A 170 0.45 16.28 -3.42
C TRP A 170 0.45 16.37 -4.94
N LEU A 171 -0.40 17.21 -5.55
CA LEU A 171 -0.39 17.45 -7.00
C LEU A 171 0.97 17.99 -7.47
N MET A 172 1.58 18.90 -6.71
CA MET A 172 2.93 19.38 -6.99
C MET A 172 3.95 18.23 -6.97
N PHE A 173 3.87 17.33 -5.99
CA PHE A 173 4.77 16.18 -5.91
C PHE A 173 4.54 15.16 -7.03
N ASP A 174 3.28 14.82 -7.29
CA ASP A 174 2.85 13.86 -8.32
C ASP A 174 3.28 14.36 -9.72
N ASN A 175 3.11 15.66 -10.00
CA ASN A 175 3.60 16.28 -11.25
C ASN A 175 5.11 16.15 -11.40
N ALA A 176 5.87 16.35 -10.32
CA ALA A 176 7.32 16.28 -10.37
C ALA A 176 7.81 14.84 -10.55
N TRP A 177 7.19 13.85 -9.89
CA TRP A 177 7.51 12.43 -10.11
C TRP A 177 7.08 11.92 -11.47
N LEU A 178 5.99 12.45 -12.03
CA LEU A 178 5.52 12.12 -13.37
C LEU A 178 6.49 12.60 -14.45
N TYR A 179 6.91 13.87 -14.37
CA TYR A 179 7.75 14.48 -15.40
C TYR A 179 9.22 14.05 -15.30
N ASN A 180 9.76 13.94 -14.08
CA ASN A 180 11.19 13.74 -13.88
C ASN A 180 11.55 12.25 -13.73
N ARG A 181 12.71 11.86 -14.27
CA ARG A 181 13.25 10.49 -14.07
C ARG A 181 13.62 10.26 -12.60
N LYS A 182 13.45 9.03 -12.11
CA LYS A 182 13.80 8.61 -10.73
C LYS A 182 15.24 8.93 -10.32
N THR A 183 16.17 8.94 -11.27
CA THR A 183 17.59 9.25 -11.05
C THR A 183 17.92 10.74 -10.99
N SER A 184 16.99 11.60 -11.43
CA SER A 184 17.19 13.06 -11.47
C SER A 184 17.28 13.68 -10.07
N ARG A 185 17.84 14.90 -10.00
CA ARG A 185 17.90 15.67 -8.74
C ARG A 185 16.52 16.11 -8.28
N VAL A 186 15.69 16.63 -9.20
CA VAL A 186 14.35 17.13 -8.90
C VAL A 186 13.45 16.02 -8.35
N TYR A 187 13.54 14.80 -8.89
CA TYR A 187 12.80 13.66 -8.34
C TYR A 187 13.19 13.36 -6.88
N ARG A 188 14.49 13.32 -6.58
CA ARG A 188 14.99 13.09 -5.21
C ARG A 188 14.61 14.22 -4.26
N TYR A 189 14.66 15.47 -4.72
CA TYR A 189 14.22 16.63 -3.95
C TYR A 189 12.72 16.57 -3.65
N CYS A 190 11.90 16.22 -4.64
CA CYS A 190 10.46 15.97 -4.46
C CYS A 190 10.20 14.94 -3.35
N THR A 191 10.88 13.79 -3.42
CA THR A 191 10.76 12.74 -2.39
C THR A 191 11.14 13.24 -1.01
N LYS A 192 12.19 14.07 -0.89
CA LYS A 192 12.55 14.64 0.41
C LYS A 192 11.48 15.60 0.94
N LEU A 193 10.91 16.45 0.08
CA LEU A 193 9.85 17.37 0.47
C LEU A 193 8.57 16.63 0.89
N SER A 194 8.20 15.54 0.21
CA SER A 194 7.03 14.75 0.58
C SER A 194 7.18 14.11 1.96
N GLU A 195 8.37 13.58 2.30
CA GLU A 195 8.65 13.05 3.65
C GLU A 195 8.49 14.12 4.74
N VAL A 196 8.99 15.34 4.50
CA VAL A 196 8.84 16.47 5.43
C VAL A 196 7.37 16.84 5.57
N PHE A 197 6.64 16.90 4.44
CA PHE A 197 5.22 17.24 4.46
C PHE A 197 4.40 16.23 5.28
N GLU A 198 4.61 14.93 5.08
CA GLU A 198 3.91 13.87 5.80
C GLU A 198 4.09 13.96 7.33
N GLN A 199 5.29 14.33 7.80
CA GLN A 199 5.58 14.50 9.22
C GLN A 199 4.87 15.71 9.83
N GLU A 200 4.75 16.80 9.07
CA GLU A 200 4.21 18.07 9.55
C GLU A 200 2.68 18.15 9.45
N ILE A 201 2.07 17.52 8.43
CA ILE A 201 0.64 17.69 8.14
C ILE A 201 -0.29 16.97 9.12
N ASP A 202 0.14 15.83 9.65
CA ASP A 202 -0.66 14.99 10.54
C ASP A 202 -1.18 15.69 11.81
N PRO A 203 -0.30 16.26 12.66
CA PRO A 203 -0.75 16.92 13.88
C PRO A 203 -1.62 18.16 13.58
N VAL A 204 -1.36 18.85 12.47
CA VAL A 204 -2.15 20.01 12.03
C VAL A 204 -3.57 19.60 11.64
N MET A 205 -3.71 18.54 10.84
CA MET A 205 -5.02 18.02 10.43
C MET A 205 -5.82 17.50 11.64
N GLN A 206 -5.15 16.85 12.60
CA GLN A 206 -5.78 16.42 13.85
C GLN A 206 -6.29 17.60 14.68
N ALA A 207 -5.52 18.69 14.77
CA ALA A 207 -5.95 19.92 15.45
C ALA A 207 -7.19 20.56 14.79
N LEU A 208 -7.30 20.46 13.46
CA LEU A 208 -8.47 20.91 12.68
C LEU A 208 -9.68 19.95 12.80
N GLY A 209 -9.53 18.84 13.52
CA GLY A 209 -10.59 17.88 13.83
C GLY A 209 -10.74 16.73 12.83
N TYR A 210 -9.73 16.48 12.01
CA TYR A 210 -9.62 15.30 11.13
C TYR A 210 -8.92 14.14 11.84
N CYS A 211 -8.91 12.95 11.22
CA CYS A 211 -8.23 11.78 11.79
C CYS A 211 -6.71 11.86 11.69
N CYS A 212 -6.21 12.35 10.55
CA CYS A 212 -4.79 12.55 10.21
C CYS A 212 -4.71 13.36 8.91
N GLY A 213 -3.51 13.68 8.46
CA GLY A 213 -3.23 14.36 7.20
C GLY A 213 -2.52 13.50 6.15
N ARG A 214 -2.32 12.21 6.43
CA ARG A 214 -1.64 11.29 5.51
C ARG A 214 -2.45 11.02 4.26
N LYS A 215 -1.75 10.84 3.14
CA LYS A 215 -2.30 10.22 1.92
C LYS A 215 -2.08 8.71 2.01
N TYR A 216 -3.08 7.99 2.51
CA TYR A 216 -2.98 6.53 2.55
C TYR A 216 -3.26 5.94 1.17
N THR A 217 -2.39 5.02 0.77
CA THR A 217 -2.58 4.17 -0.41
C THR A 217 -2.61 2.73 0.03
N PHE A 218 -3.48 1.91 -0.56
CA PHE A 218 -3.44 0.47 -0.36
C PHE A 218 -2.11 -0.09 -0.83
N ASN A 219 -1.72 -1.22 -0.23
CA ASN A 219 -0.54 -1.94 -0.69
C ASN A 219 -0.73 -2.31 -2.18
N PRO A 220 0.22 -1.93 -3.07
CA PRO A 220 0.08 -2.17 -4.50
C PRO A 220 -0.16 -3.66 -4.79
N GLN A 221 -1.13 -3.95 -5.65
CA GLN A 221 -1.39 -5.33 -6.04
C GLN A 221 -0.24 -5.86 -6.90
N VAL A 222 0.31 -7.02 -6.53
CA VAL A 222 1.23 -7.74 -7.41
C VAL A 222 0.39 -8.38 -8.51
N LEU A 223 0.55 -7.91 -9.75
CA LEU A 223 -0.21 -8.44 -10.87
C LEU A 223 0.37 -9.80 -11.29
N CYS A 224 -0.51 -10.77 -11.54
CA CYS A 224 -0.13 -12.08 -12.07
C CYS A 224 -0.02 -12.00 -13.60
N CYS A 225 1.11 -12.43 -14.15
CA CYS A 225 1.30 -12.51 -15.59
C CYS A 225 0.63 -13.78 -16.14
N TYR A 226 -0.17 -13.64 -17.18
CA TYR A 226 -0.86 -14.74 -17.84
C TYR A 226 0.10 -15.62 -18.69
N GLY A 227 1.24 -15.08 -19.13
CA GLY A 227 2.13 -15.77 -20.06
C GLY A 227 2.92 -16.95 -19.48
N LYS A 228 3.18 -16.99 -18.16
CA LYS A 228 3.91 -18.08 -17.49
C LYS A 228 3.35 -18.30 -16.09
N GLN A 229 3.23 -19.56 -15.68
CA GLN A 229 2.86 -19.91 -14.29
C GLN A 229 3.87 -19.29 -13.31
N LEU A 230 3.36 -18.73 -12.21
CA LEU A 230 4.14 -18.07 -11.14
C LEU A 230 4.90 -16.80 -11.59
N CYS A 231 4.66 -16.30 -12.80
CA CYS A 231 5.23 -15.03 -13.23
C CYS A 231 4.41 -13.86 -12.65
N THR A 232 5.09 -12.89 -12.05
CA THR A 232 4.48 -11.69 -11.47
C THR A 232 5.06 -10.44 -12.10
N ILE A 233 4.26 -9.37 -12.13
CA ILE A 233 4.65 -8.05 -12.61
C ILE A 233 4.90 -7.18 -11.38
N PRO A 234 6.16 -6.80 -11.09
CA PRO A 234 6.48 -5.98 -9.94
C PRO A 234 5.96 -4.55 -10.12
N ARG A 235 5.97 -3.76 -9.03
CA ARG A 235 5.65 -2.33 -9.06
C ARG A 235 6.58 -1.60 -10.03
N ASP A 236 6.04 -0.56 -10.67
CA ASP A 236 6.70 0.31 -11.64
C ASP A 236 7.16 -0.38 -12.93
N ALA A 237 6.89 -1.68 -13.11
CA ALA A 237 7.20 -2.38 -14.35
C ALA A 237 6.16 -2.10 -15.44
N ASN A 238 6.63 -2.01 -16.69
CA ASN A 238 5.75 -1.98 -17.84
C ASN A 238 5.14 -3.35 -18.10
N TYR A 239 3.88 -3.36 -18.51
CA TYR A 239 3.12 -4.55 -18.83
C TYR A 239 2.07 -4.27 -19.91
N TYR A 240 1.54 -5.32 -20.50
CA TYR A 240 0.47 -5.23 -21.49
C TYR A 240 -0.83 -5.72 -20.88
N SER A 241 -1.91 -4.96 -21.06
CA SER A 241 -3.25 -5.32 -20.57
C SER A 241 -4.27 -5.37 -21.70
N TYR A 242 -5.12 -6.38 -21.65
CA TYR A 242 -6.34 -6.46 -22.46
C TYR A 242 -7.57 -6.53 -21.55
N GLN A 243 -8.50 -5.59 -21.75
CA GLN A 243 -9.76 -5.46 -21.00
C GLN A 243 -9.61 -5.45 -19.47
N ASN A 244 -8.46 -5.01 -18.94
CA ASN A 244 -8.12 -5.06 -17.51
C ASN A 244 -8.26 -6.47 -16.87
N ARG A 245 -8.24 -7.53 -17.70
CA ARG A 245 -8.39 -8.92 -17.27
C ARG A 245 -7.14 -9.73 -17.54
N TYR A 246 -6.63 -9.66 -18.76
CA TYR A 246 -5.44 -10.41 -19.17
C TYR A 246 -4.23 -9.48 -19.13
N THR A 247 -3.27 -9.79 -18.26
CA THR A 247 -2.06 -9.00 -18.08
C THR A 247 -0.81 -9.83 -18.38
N PHE A 248 0.13 -9.24 -19.13
CA PHE A 248 1.39 -9.87 -19.49
C PHE A 248 2.54 -8.96 -19.13
N CYS A 249 3.57 -9.50 -18.46
CA CYS A 249 4.82 -8.77 -18.32
C CYS A 249 5.45 -8.56 -19.70
N GLN A 250 6.24 -7.50 -19.85
CA GLN A 250 6.87 -7.15 -21.12
C GLN A 250 7.67 -8.31 -21.73
N LYS A 251 8.40 -9.06 -20.90
CA LYS A 251 9.16 -10.24 -21.34
C LYS A 251 8.25 -11.33 -21.92
N CYS A 252 7.22 -11.74 -21.18
CA CYS A 252 6.30 -12.79 -21.64
C CYS A 252 5.52 -12.37 -22.89
N PHE A 253 5.13 -11.10 -22.99
CA PHE A 253 4.43 -10.59 -24.15
C PHE A 253 5.29 -10.65 -25.43
N ASN A 254 6.57 -10.32 -25.30
CA ASN A 254 7.53 -10.36 -26.40
C ASN A 254 7.99 -11.79 -26.75
N ASP A 255 8.06 -12.68 -25.76
CA ASP A 255 8.41 -14.11 -25.94
C ASP A 255 7.35 -14.87 -26.77
N ILE A 256 6.10 -14.40 -26.84
CA ILE A 256 5.04 -15.06 -27.63
C ILE A 256 5.31 -14.85 -29.13
N PRO A 257 5.47 -15.90 -29.94
CA PRO A 257 5.71 -15.76 -31.36
C PRO A 257 4.45 -15.25 -32.09
N GLY A 258 4.63 -14.45 -33.13
CA GLY A 258 3.55 -13.92 -33.96
C GLY A 258 2.89 -12.65 -33.42
N ASP A 259 1.81 -12.24 -34.10
CA ASP A 259 1.04 -11.01 -33.86
C ASP A 259 -0.24 -11.26 -33.06
N THR A 260 -0.55 -12.51 -32.70
CA THR A 260 -1.74 -12.90 -31.95
C THR A 260 -1.37 -13.64 -30.67
N ILE A 261 -2.18 -13.43 -29.64
CA ILE A 261 -2.09 -14.05 -28.32
C ILE A 261 -3.38 -14.82 -28.09
N THR A 262 -3.24 -16.10 -27.77
CA THR A 262 -4.36 -16.98 -27.45
C THR A 262 -4.71 -16.88 -25.96
N LEU A 263 -5.95 -16.52 -25.66
CA LEU A 263 -6.47 -16.31 -24.30
C LEU A 263 -7.56 -17.33 -23.96
N GLY A 264 -7.52 -17.90 -22.76
CA GLY A 264 -8.56 -18.78 -22.22
C GLY A 264 -8.37 -19.11 -20.73
N ASP A 265 -9.36 -18.82 -19.89
CA ASP A 265 -9.22 -19.01 -18.43
C ASP A 265 -9.28 -20.49 -18.01
N ASP A 266 -9.86 -21.35 -18.86
CA ASP A 266 -10.07 -22.77 -18.62
C ASP A 266 -9.58 -23.58 -19.83
N PRO A 267 -8.70 -24.59 -19.64
CA PRO A 267 -8.26 -25.48 -20.71
C PRO A 267 -9.39 -26.23 -21.43
N THR A 268 -10.57 -26.33 -20.80
CA THR A 268 -11.76 -26.99 -21.36
C THR A 268 -12.63 -26.04 -22.19
N GLN A 269 -12.36 -24.73 -22.16
CA GLN A 269 -13.10 -23.72 -22.91
C GLN A 269 -12.38 -23.33 -24.21
N PRO A 270 -13.14 -22.93 -25.26
CA PRO A 270 -12.56 -22.46 -26.50
C PRO A 270 -11.73 -21.20 -26.28
N GLN A 271 -10.49 -21.22 -26.75
CA GLN A 271 -9.57 -20.10 -26.63
C GLN A 271 -9.79 -19.07 -27.73
N THR A 272 -9.63 -17.80 -27.42
CA THR A 272 -9.79 -16.69 -28.37
C THR A 272 -8.43 -16.13 -28.75
N ALA A 273 -8.18 -15.95 -30.05
CA ALA A 273 -6.96 -15.30 -30.54
C ALA A 273 -7.16 -13.78 -30.64
N ILE A 274 -6.41 -13.03 -29.83
CA ILE A 274 -6.46 -11.56 -29.78
C ILE A 274 -5.15 -11.01 -30.36
N LYS A 275 -5.24 -10.02 -31.25
CA LYS A 275 -4.04 -9.40 -31.81
C LYS A 275 -3.30 -8.56 -30.76
N LYS A 276 -1.97 -8.55 -30.83
CA LYS A 276 -1.09 -7.82 -29.90
C LYS A 276 -1.32 -6.31 -29.91
N ASP A 277 -1.71 -5.75 -31.05
CA ASP A 277 -2.05 -4.32 -31.21
C ASP A 277 -3.27 -3.89 -30.37
N GLN A 278 -4.13 -4.84 -29.98
CA GLN A 278 -5.28 -4.57 -29.11
C GLN A 278 -4.91 -4.49 -27.63
N PHE A 279 -3.68 -4.86 -27.26
CA PHE A 279 -3.19 -4.72 -25.89
C PHE A 279 -2.67 -3.31 -25.66
N LYS A 280 -2.98 -2.77 -24.48
CA LYS A 280 -2.47 -1.47 -24.05
C LYS A 280 -1.21 -1.68 -23.22
N GLU A 281 -0.13 -1.00 -23.60
CA GLU A 281 1.03 -0.87 -22.72
C GLU A 281 0.65 0.03 -21.54
N MET A 282 0.93 -0.45 -20.35
CA MET A 282 0.63 0.18 -19.07
C MET A 282 1.83 0.05 -18.15
N LYS A 283 1.85 0.85 -17.08
CA LYS A 283 2.86 0.76 -16.03
C LYS A 283 2.19 0.41 -14.71
N ASN A 284 2.77 -0.51 -13.95
CA ASN A 284 2.21 -0.95 -12.67
C ASN A 284 2.53 0.06 -11.55
N ASP A 285 2.03 1.29 -11.68
CA ASP A 285 2.22 2.39 -10.73
C ASP A 285 0.89 2.97 -10.22
N HIS A 286 -0.24 2.38 -10.59
CA HIS A 286 -1.55 2.76 -10.06
C HIS A 286 -1.64 2.43 -8.56
N LEU A 287 -1.87 3.46 -7.75
CA LEU A 287 -2.08 3.36 -6.32
C LEU A 287 -3.54 3.63 -6.00
N GLU A 288 -4.21 2.66 -5.38
CA GLU A 288 -5.57 2.85 -4.88
C GLU A 288 -5.51 3.65 -3.56
N LEU A 289 -6.25 4.75 -3.47
CA LEU A 289 -6.29 5.60 -2.29
C LEU A 289 -7.27 5.05 -1.25
N GLU A 290 -6.95 5.25 0.03
CA GLU A 290 -7.86 4.94 1.14
C GLU A 290 -9.17 5.75 1.00
N PRO A 291 -10.35 5.10 1.05
CA PRO A 291 -11.62 5.80 0.95
C PRO A 291 -11.87 6.72 2.15
N PHE A 292 -12.58 7.82 1.89
CA PHE A 292 -13.07 8.72 2.92
C PHE A 292 -14.53 8.42 3.27
N VAL A 293 -14.88 8.65 4.53
CA VAL A 293 -16.25 8.75 5.01
C VAL A 293 -16.52 10.16 5.52
N GLU A 294 -17.66 10.73 5.13
CA GLU A 294 -18.07 12.07 5.55
C GLU A 294 -18.88 12.00 6.84
N CYS A 295 -18.53 12.83 7.83
CA CYS A 295 -19.32 12.96 9.04
C CYS A 295 -20.66 13.64 8.74
N ALA A 296 -21.77 12.99 9.06
CA ALA A 296 -23.13 13.51 8.81
C ALA A 296 -23.42 14.86 9.52
N ASP A 297 -22.75 15.13 10.64
CA ASP A 297 -22.95 16.35 11.42
C ASP A 297 -22.10 17.52 10.93
N CYS A 298 -20.77 17.34 10.83
CA CYS A 298 -19.86 18.43 10.48
C CYS A 298 -19.44 18.43 9.00
N GLY A 299 -19.62 17.36 8.26
CA GLY A 299 -19.19 17.27 6.86
C GLY A 299 -17.69 17.06 6.66
N ARG A 300 -16.89 16.88 7.73
CA ARG A 300 -15.47 16.53 7.58
C ARG A 300 -15.32 15.15 6.93
N LYS A 301 -14.41 15.04 5.97
CA LYS A 301 -13.95 13.79 5.35
C LYS A 301 -12.87 13.15 6.22
N LEU A 302 -13.11 11.96 6.76
CA LEU A 302 -12.15 11.18 7.55
C LEU A 302 -11.87 9.84 6.85
N HIS A 303 -10.64 9.32 6.93
CA HIS A 303 -10.33 8.00 6.36
C HIS A 303 -11.19 6.91 6.99
N GLN A 304 -11.75 6.04 6.16
CA GLN A 304 -12.62 4.97 6.60
C GLN A 304 -11.92 4.04 7.60
N ILE A 305 -10.65 3.69 7.35
CA ILE A 305 -9.82 2.89 8.24
C ILE A 305 -9.50 3.60 9.56
N CYS A 306 -9.27 4.92 9.56
CA CYS A 306 -8.94 5.65 10.80
C CYS A 306 -10.13 5.72 11.76
N VAL A 307 -11.34 5.83 11.23
CA VAL A 307 -12.56 5.96 12.05
C VAL A 307 -13.31 4.64 12.20
N LEU A 308 -12.80 3.57 11.57
CA LEU A 308 -13.33 2.21 11.58
C LEU A 308 -14.83 2.20 11.29
N HIS A 309 -15.27 2.86 10.22
CA HIS A 309 -16.68 2.90 9.84
C HIS A 309 -16.99 1.89 8.73
N LEU A 310 -18.00 1.06 8.97
CA LEU A 310 -18.56 0.15 7.98
C LEU A 310 -20.07 0.35 7.95
N GLU A 311 -20.61 0.66 6.76
CA GLU A 311 -22.05 0.86 6.54
C GLU A 311 -22.91 -0.33 7.00
N PRO A 312 -22.51 -1.61 6.78
CA PRO A 312 -23.25 -2.76 7.29
C PRO A 312 -23.37 -2.80 8.84
N ILE A 313 -22.43 -2.19 9.56
CA ILE A 313 -22.44 -2.15 11.03
C ILE A 313 -23.30 -0.97 11.52
N TRP A 314 -23.14 0.21 10.90
CA TRP A 314 -23.85 1.43 11.29
C TRP A 314 -24.53 2.08 10.07
N PRO A 315 -25.70 1.56 9.64
CA PRO A 315 -26.36 2.03 8.41
C PRO A 315 -27.03 3.40 8.58
N GLN A 316 -27.09 3.96 9.79
CA GLN A 316 -27.59 5.31 10.02
C GLN A 316 -26.58 6.41 9.63
N GLY A 317 -25.43 6.02 9.08
CA GLY A 317 -24.36 6.92 8.68
C GLY A 317 -23.33 7.17 9.78
N PHE A 318 -22.28 7.88 9.40
CA PHE A 318 -21.12 8.12 10.25
C PHE A 318 -21.21 9.47 10.98
N THR A 319 -20.91 9.46 12.28
CA THR A 319 -20.70 10.67 13.08
C THR A 319 -19.33 10.60 13.75
N CYS A 320 -18.49 11.62 13.55
CA CYS A 320 -17.15 11.65 14.10
C CYS A 320 -17.16 11.84 15.62
N ASP A 321 -16.08 11.45 16.27
CA ASP A 321 -15.99 11.44 17.74
C ASP A 321 -16.10 12.84 18.34
N ASN A 322 -15.63 13.87 17.63
CA ASN A 322 -15.77 15.26 18.05
C ASN A 322 -17.24 15.71 18.09
N CYS A 323 -18.05 15.32 17.09
CA CYS A 323 -19.48 15.62 17.08
C CYS A 323 -20.24 14.81 18.13
N LEU A 324 -19.90 13.54 18.33
CA LEU A 324 -20.47 12.71 19.39
C LEU A 324 -20.20 13.30 20.77
N LYS A 325 -18.94 13.70 21.05
CA LYS A 325 -18.55 14.37 22.30
C LYS A 325 -19.33 15.66 22.53
N LYS A 326 -19.45 16.52 21.50
CA LYS A 326 -20.24 17.77 21.59
C LYS A 326 -21.72 17.53 21.91
N LYS A 327 -22.29 16.43 21.43
CA LYS A 327 -23.67 16.02 21.70
C LYS A 327 -23.82 15.22 23.00
N GLY A 328 -22.75 14.89 23.71
CA GLY A 328 -22.78 14.00 24.87
C GLY A 328 -23.22 12.56 24.52
N GLN A 329 -23.08 12.15 23.25
CA GLN A 329 -23.47 10.82 22.78
C GLN A 329 -22.25 9.90 22.68
N LYS A 330 -22.50 8.59 22.80
CA LYS A 330 -21.50 7.55 22.53
C LYS A 330 -21.83 6.84 21.22
N ARG A 331 -20.80 6.34 20.54
CA ARG A 331 -20.98 5.51 19.35
C ARG A 331 -21.73 4.23 19.75
N LYS A 332 -22.68 3.80 18.90
CA LYS A 332 -23.40 2.54 19.13
C LYS A 332 -22.44 1.37 19.11
N ASP A 333 -22.64 0.42 20.02
CA ASP A 333 -21.79 -0.77 20.12
C ASP A 333 -21.79 -1.58 18.83
N ASN A 334 -20.60 -2.03 18.43
CA ASN A 334 -20.46 -2.96 17.31
C ASN A 334 -20.97 -4.35 17.69
N LYS A 335 -22.08 -4.77 17.08
CA LYS A 335 -22.67 -6.11 17.27
C LYS A 335 -21.91 -7.21 16.52
N PHE A 336 -21.12 -6.87 15.51
CA PHE A 336 -20.32 -7.76 14.69
C PHE A 336 -18.89 -7.83 15.23
N ASN A 337 -18.70 -8.58 16.32
CA ASN A 337 -17.41 -8.76 16.96
C ASN A 337 -17.11 -10.24 17.22
N GLY A 338 -15.81 -10.57 17.34
CA GLY A 338 -15.35 -11.95 17.50
C GLY A 338 -15.96 -12.67 18.72
N LYS A 339 -16.24 -11.95 19.82
CA LYS A 339 -16.86 -12.51 21.03
C LYS A 339 -18.26 -13.08 20.77
N ARG A 340 -19.03 -12.44 19.88
CA ARG A 340 -20.42 -12.79 19.57
C ARG A 340 -20.59 -13.89 18.52
N LEU A 341 -19.52 -14.35 17.89
CA LEU A 341 -19.58 -15.51 17.01
C LEU A 341 -19.96 -16.78 17.83
N PRO A 342 -20.67 -17.76 17.22
CA PRO A 342 -21.04 -19.00 17.89
C PRO A 342 -19.83 -19.71 18.50
N ALA A 343 -19.94 -20.09 19.78
CA ALA A 343 -18.91 -20.85 20.46
C ALA A 343 -18.99 -22.34 20.08
N THR A 344 -17.83 -22.99 20.01
CA THR A 344 -17.71 -24.44 19.82
C THR A 344 -16.91 -25.04 20.97
N LYS A 345 -17.09 -26.33 21.25
CA LYS A 345 -16.34 -27.04 22.31
C LYS A 345 -14.82 -26.85 22.16
N LEU A 346 -14.32 -26.99 20.92
CA LEU A 346 -12.91 -26.76 20.59
C LEU A 346 -12.50 -25.31 20.83
N GLY A 347 -13.28 -24.34 20.33
CA GLY A 347 -13.00 -22.92 20.52
C GLY A 347 -12.91 -22.55 22.01
N THR A 348 -13.88 -22.97 22.82
CA THR A 348 -13.92 -22.74 24.27
C THR A 348 -12.75 -23.40 25.00
N TYR A 349 -12.36 -24.61 24.60
CA TYR A 349 -11.21 -25.30 25.20
C TYR A 349 -9.91 -24.52 24.99
N ILE A 350 -9.63 -24.11 23.75
CA ILE A 350 -8.41 -23.35 23.42
C ILE A 350 -8.46 -21.96 24.07
N GLU A 351 -9.60 -21.27 24.01
CA GLU A 351 -9.81 -19.95 24.62
C GLU A 351 -9.50 -19.98 26.13
N THR A 352 -10.06 -20.95 26.85
CA THR A 352 -9.84 -21.10 28.29
C THR A 352 -8.37 -21.36 28.59
N ARG A 353 -7.73 -22.24 27.82
CA ARG A 353 -6.31 -22.58 28.00
C ARG A 353 -5.41 -21.36 27.80
N VAL A 354 -5.64 -20.59 26.73
CA VAL A 354 -4.86 -19.38 26.41
C VAL A 354 -5.06 -18.31 27.48
N ASN A 355 -6.31 -18.01 27.85
CA ASN A 355 -6.59 -16.99 28.86
C ASN A 355 -6.05 -17.34 30.24
N ASN A 356 -6.10 -18.62 30.64
CA ASN A 356 -5.48 -19.06 31.90
C ASN A 356 -3.96 -18.91 31.87
N PHE A 357 -3.31 -19.18 30.74
CA PHE A 357 -1.89 -18.94 30.56
C PHE A 357 -1.54 -17.45 30.65
N LEU A 358 -2.27 -16.59 29.93
CA LEU A 358 -2.05 -15.14 29.94
C LEU A 358 -2.23 -14.52 31.33
N LYS A 359 -3.26 -14.95 32.07
CA LYS A 359 -3.48 -14.55 33.47
C LYS A 359 -2.32 -14.99 34.36
N LYS A 360 -1.87 -16.24 34.24
CA LYS A 360 -0.74 -16.78 35.03
C LYS A 360 0.59 -16.08 34.74
N LYS A 361 0.77 -15.56 33.52
CA LYS A 361 1.98 -14.86 33.10
C LYS A 361 1.92 -13.34 33.32
N GLU A 362 0.81 -12.82 33.83
CA GLU A 362 0.59 -11.38 34.03
C GLU A 362 0.92 -10.55 32.78
N ALA A 363 0.64 -11.11 31.60
CA ALA A 363 1.15 -10.59 30.33
C ALA A 363 0.54 -9.24 29.90
N GLY A 364 -0.44 -8.71 30.65
CA GLY A 364 -1.15 -7.46 30.32
C GLY A 364 -1.93 -7.49 29.00
N ALA A 365 -2.05 -8.66 28.34
CA ALA A 365 -2.51 -8.79 26.95
C ALA A 365 -4.04 -8.73 26.75
N GLY A 366 -4.83 -8.50 27.81
CA GLY A 366 -6.29 -8.55 27.76
C GLY A 366 -6.86 -9.97 27.61
N GLU A 367 -8.16 -10.05 27.32
CA GLU A 367 -8.88 -11.31 27.09
C GLU A 367 -8.86 -11.70 25.61
N VAL A 368 -8.53 -12.95 25.32
CA VAL A 368 -8.53 -13.52 23.96
C VAL A 368 -9.84 -14.26 23.71
N PHE A 369 -10.43 -14.08 22.52
CA PHE A 369 -11.61 -14.83 22.09
C PHE A 369 -11.26 -15.74 20.90
N ILE A 370 -11.56 -17.05 21.01
CA ILE A 370 -11.25 -18.05 19.97
C ILE A 370 -12.54 -18.68 19.46
N ARG A 371 -12.74 -18.66 18.14
CA ARG A 371 -13.96 -19.11 17.48
C ARG A 371 -13.61 -19.97 16.27
N VAL A 372 -14.24 -21.14 16.17
CA VAL A 372 -14.12 -22.00 15.00
C VAL A 372 -15.13 -21.50 13.96
N VAL A 373 -14.64 -20.95 12.86
CA VAL A 373 -15.47 -20.31 11.82
C VAL A 373 -15.78 -21.21 10.64
N SER A 374 -15.11 -22.36 10.52
CA SER A 374 -15.34 -23.33 9.46
C SER A 374 -15.03 -24.74 9.96
N SER A 375 -15.88 -25.70 9.58
CA SER A 375 -15.68 -27.13 9.78
C SER A 375 -16.29 -27.84 8.59
N SER A 376 -15.46 -28.31 7.67
CA SER A 376 -15.88 -28.98 6.45
C SER A 376 -15.14 -30.30 6.30
N GLU A 377 -15.86 -31.34 5.91
CA GLU A 377 -15.23 -32.57 5.43
C GLU A 377 -14.57 -32.30 4.07
N LYS A 378 -13.34 -32.77 3.91
CA LYS A 378 -12.58 -32.66 2.67
C LYS A 378 -11.91 -34.00 2.39
N SER A 379 -12.00 -34.46 1.16
CA SER A 379 -11.16 -35.54 0.64
C SER A 379 -9.94 -34.93 -0.05
N VAL A 380 -8.79 -35.57 0.10
CA VAL A 380 -7.59 -35.25 -0.68
C VAL A 380 -7.33 -36.41 -1.63
N GLU A 381 -7.34 -36.12 -2.93
CA GLU A 381 -6.98 -37.13 -3.92
C GLU A 381 -5.47 -37.26 -4.02
N VAL A 382 -5.00 -38.51 -4.12
CA VAL A 382 -3.59 -38.80 -4.35
C VAL A 382 -3.21 -38.27 -5.73
N LYS A 383 -2.24 -37.33 -5.76
CA LYS A 383 -1.76 -36.77 -7.02
C LYS A 383 -1.32 -37.89 -7.98
N PRO A 384 -1.55 -37.76 -9.31
CA PRO A 384 -1.29 -38.82 -10.27
C PRO A 384 0.11 -39.46 -10.19
N GLY A 385 1.15 -38.66 -9.90
CA GLY A 385 2.52 -39.15 -9.75
C GLY A 385 2.76 -40.09 -8.55
N MET A 386 1.88 -40.08 -7.53
CA MET A 386 1.93 -41.00 -6.40
C MET A 386 0.91 -42.14 -6.50
N ARG A 387 -0.05 -42.06 -7.42
CA ARG A 387 -1.08 -43.10 -7.62
C ARG A 387 -0.57 -44.28 -8.47
N ASN A 388 0.51 -44.08 -9.21
CA ASN A 388 1.11 -45.07 -10.12
C ASN A 388 2.32 -45.82 -9.52
N ARG A 389 2.52 -45.77 -8.20
CA ARG A 389 3.47 -46.59 -7.44
C ARG A 389 2.69 -47.47 -6.48
#